data_AF-A0A512RE73-F1
#
_entry.id   AF-A0A512RE73-F1
#
_cell.length_a   1.000
_cell.length_b   1.000
_cell.length_c   1.000
_cell.angle_alpha   90.00
_cell.angle_beta   90.00
_cell.angle_gamma   90.00
#
_symmetry.space_group_name_H-M   'P 1'
#
loop_
_entity.id
_entity.type
_entity.pdbx_description
1 polymer ?
#
loop_
_entity_poly.entity_id
_entity_poly.type
_entity_poly.pdbx_seq_one_letter_code
_entity_poly.pdbx_strand_id
1 'polypeptide(L)'
;MRLNCKTALLSLAYIAIAVPLAAQLKVGGNAAVIRGDAALEIGTQRKGFLLPRVSSAALGVSPLDTAANGMLVFNTDLNRLMIKNSGWKQVADASAIEYLWTMAGNTNVDPALHFLGTAGPQPLVFKTNLAEAMRIDANGNTGIGTSNPSSRLHVNGSLATNLVVATNSPYAATADDYTIIVTPAGGAGNFQVTLPPAASGKGRIYVIKRFDGSTPRPVEVVPTGADDIDGSASFSFDAVNLSCYTFQSDGVSRWYVISKQ
;
A
#
# COMPACT_ATOMS: atom_id res chain seq x y z
N MET A 1 -73.20 38.20 64.44
CA MET A 1 -73.26 36.81 64.95
C MET A 1 -72.92 35.89 63.78
N ARG A 2 -71.61 35.59 63.60
CA ARG A 2 -70.95 34.27 63.71
C ARG A 2 -71.09 33.37 62.46
N LEU A 3 -69.98 33.22 61.71
CA LEU A 3 -69.67 32.05 60.89
C LEU A 3 -69.33 30.84 61.81
N ASN A 4 -69.68 29.62 61.38
CA ASN A 4 -69.13 28.30 61.81
C ASN A 4 -69.45 27.30 60.67
N CYS A 5 -68.54 26.75 59.86
CA CYS A 5 -67.41 25.81 60.09
C CYS A 5 -67.84 24.39 60.54
N LYS A 6 -67.73 23.40 59.61
CA LYS A 6 -67.42 21.95 59.79
C LYS A 6 -67.39 21.24 58.39
N THR A 7 -66.21 21.01 57.75
CA THR A 7 -65.46 19.72 57.59
C THR A 7 -66.25 18.56 56.92
N ALA A 8 -65.80 17.70 55.98
CA ALA A 8 -64.67 17.52 55.03
C ALA A 8 -64.91 16.15 54.29
N LEU A 9 -64.42 15.94 53.04
CA LEU A 9 -63.79 14.72 52.46
C LEU A 9 -64.06 14.47 50.94
N LEU A 10 -62.93 14.41 50.19
CA LEU A 10 -62.54 13.58 49.01
C LEU A 10 -63.47 13.48 47.77
N SER A 11 -63.15 13.88 46.54
CA SER A 11 -62.01 13.68 45.60
C SER A 11 -61.86 12.28 44.96
N LEU A 12 -61.61 12.29 43.62
CA LEU A 12 -61.31 11.21 42.65
C LEU A 12 -62.52 10.41 42.10
N ALA A 13 -62.70 10.19 40.79
CA ALA A 13 -61.71 10.07 39.73
C ALA A 13 -62.25 10.54 38.36
N TYR A 14 -61.70 11.62 37.82
CA TYR A 14 -61.61 11.77 36.37
C TYR A 14 -60.38 10.95 35.97
N ILE A 15 -60.60 9.72 35.50
CA ILE A 15 -59.53 8.90 34.92
C ILE A 15 -59.13 9.59 33.61
N ALA A 16 -58.18 10.53 33.70
CA ALA A 16 -57.40 10.96 32.57
C ALA A 16 -56.44 9.81 32.23
N ILE A 17 -56.84 8.93 31.32
CA ILE A 17 -55.89 8.04 30.64
C ILE A 17 -54.99 8.97 29.84
N ALA A 18 -53.84 9.31 30.40
CA ALA A 18 -52.75 9.90 29.66
C ALA A 18 -52.21 8.81 28.73
N VAL A 19 -52.81 8.68 27.54
CA VAL A 19 -52.18 7.94 26.46
C VAL A 19 -50.91 8.73 26.13
N PRO A 20 -49.70 8.15 26.19
CA PRO A 20 -48.53 8.84 25.70
C PRO A 20 -48.73 9.04 24.20
N LEU A 21 -49.06 10.26 23.77
CA LEU A 21 -48.98 10.61 22.35
C LEU A 21 -47.49 10.59 22.00
N ALA A 22 -47.05 9.53 21.33
CA ALA A 22 -45.79 9.56 20.62
C ALA A 22 -45.92 10.60 19.50
N ALA A 23 -45.39 11.80 19.72
CA ALA A 23 -45.36 12.86 18.74
C ALA A 23 -44.25 12.60 17.71
N GLN A 24 -44.43 11.56 16.89
CA GLN A 24 -43.62 11.31 15.70
C GLN A 24 -44.10 12.23 14.58
N LEU A 25 -43.18 12.94 13.92
CA LEU A 25 -43.50 13.82 12.81
C LEU A 25 -43.23 13.10 11.49
N LYS A 26 -44.27 12.93 10.66
CA LYS A 26 -44.11 12.44 9.28
C LYS A 26 -44.40 13.57 8.29
N VAL A 27 -43.52 13.73 7.30
CA VAL A 27 -43.68 14.68 6.20
C VAL A 27 -43.60 13.94 4.87
N GLY A 28 -44.74 13.89 4.15
CA GLY A 28 -44.86 13.19 2.87
C GLY A 28 -45.14 11.68 2.99
N GLY A 29 -45.41 11.03 1.86
CA GLY A 29 -45.63 9.58 1.76
C GLY A 29 -47.02 9.12 2.23
N ASN A 30 -47.16 7.82 2.50
CA ASN A 30 -48.40 7.25 3.04
C ASN A 30 -48.52 7.58 4.54
N ALA A 31 -49.50 8.42 4.90
CA ALA A 31 -49.73 8.84 6.28
C ALA A 31 -50.21 7.72 7.21
N ALA A 32 -50.70 6.60 6.66
CA ALA A 32 -51.14 5.44 7.44
C ALA A 32 -50.01 4.48 7.85
N VAL A 33 -48.81 4.66 7.29
CA VAL A 33 -47.64 3.83 7.59
C VAL A 33 -46.56 4.73 8.16
N ILE A 34 -46.31 4.64 9.47
CA ILE A 34 -45.30 5.45 10.16
C ILE A 34 -44.34 4.52 10.89
N ARG A 35 -43.06 4.87 10.88
CA ARG A 35 -42.03 4.11 11.59
C ARG A 35 -41.92 4.53 13.06
N GLY A 36 -42.04 3.57 13.97
CA GLY A 36 -41.93 3.82 15.42
C GLY A 36 -40.50 4.04 15.95
N ASP A 37 -39.48 3.82 15.12
CA ASP A 37 -38.06 4.05 15.44
C ASP A 37 -37.56 5.45 15.04
N ALA A 38 -38.42 6.29 14.44
CA ALA A 38 -38.07 7.62 13.96
C ALA A 38 -38.90 8.70 14.65
N ALA A 39 -38.23 9.68 15.26
CA ALA A 39 -38.89 10.90 15.75
C ALA A 39 -39.35 11.82 14.60
N LEU A 40 -38.65 11.78 13.45
CA LEU A 40 -38.98 12.50 12.22
C LEU A 40 -38.75 11.59 11.01
N GLU A 41 -39.78 11.43 10.18
CA GLU A 41 -39.73 10.68 8.91
C GLU A 41 -40.03 11.62 7.73
N ILE A 42 -39.17 11.67 6.71
CA ILE A 42 -39.37 12.43 5.47
C ILE A 42 -39.52 11.43 4.31
N GLY A 43 -40.76 11.15 3.92
CA GLY A 43 -41.09 10.13 2.91
C GLY A 43 -41.38 10.74 1.54
N THR A 44 -40.36 11.10 0.76
CA THR A 44 -40.55 11.64 -0.60
C THR A 44 -39.62 10.98 -1.62
N GLN A 45 -40.02 10.94 -2.90
CA GLN A 45 -39.22 10.34 -3.99
C GLN A 45 -38.45 11.38 -4.84
N ARG A 46 -38.79 12.66 -4.72
CA ARG A 46 -38.28 13.73 -5.59
C ARG A 46 -37.85 14.98 -4.82
N LYS A 47 -37.88 14.97 -3.49
CA LYS A 47 -37.46 16.08 -2.64
C LYS A 47 -36.46 15.58 -1.60
N GLY A 48 -35.48 16.42 -1.28
CA GLY A 48 -34.53 16.17 -0.20
C GLY A 48 -34.88 16.94 1.06
N PHE A 49 -34.09 16.71 2.11
CA PHE A 49 -34.05 17.59 3.26
C PHE A 49 -33.00 18.67 3.02
N LEU A 50 -33.44 19.93 2.86
CA LEU A 50 -32.52 21.05 2.72
C LEU A 50 -32.07 21.49 4.13
N LEU A 51 -30.82 21.22 4.46
CA LEU A 51 -30.22 21.63 5.73
C LEU A 51 -30.09 23.16 5.84
N PRO A 52 -30.04 23.71 7.06
CA PRO A 52 -29.68 25.11 7.27
C PRO A 52 -28.36 25.44 6.55
N ARG A 53 -28.40 26.47 5.70
CA ARG A 53 -27.26 26.94 4.91
C ARG A 53 -26.63 28.13 5.62
N VAL A 54 -25.36 28.00 6.00
CA VAL A 54 -24.66 28.99 6.83
C VAL A 54 -23.26 29.24 6.27
N SER A 55 -22.74 30.46 6.44
CA SER A 55 -21.36 30.77 6.08
C SER A 55 -20.37 30.23 7.12
N SER A 56 -19.09 30.16 6.77
CA SER A 56 -18.02 29.79 7.71
C SER A 56 -17.91 30.78 8.86
N ALA A 57 -18.13 32.07 8.60
CA ALA A 57 -18.17 33.09 9.64
C ALA A 57 -19.30 32.82 10.65
N ALA A 58 -20.48 32.42 10.17
CA ALA A 58 -21.62 32.10 11.04
C ALA A 58 -21.35 30.91 11.97
N LEU A 59 -20.54 29.93 11.56
CA LEU A 59 -20.17 28.78 12.38
C LEU A 59 -19.34 29.15 13.63
N GLY A 60 -18.64 30.28 13.59
CA GLY A 60 -17.74 30.77 14.64
C GLY A 60 -18.38 31.76 15.60
N VAL A 61 -19.67 32.05 15.47
CA VAL A 61 -20.40 33.00 16.32
C VAL A 61 -21.66 32.39 16.90
N SER A 62 -22.12 32.92 18.02
CA SER A 62 -23.34 32.47 18.69
C SER A 62 -24.56 32.55 17.76
N PRO A 63 -25.42 31.51 17.74
CA PRO A 63 -25.41 30.33 18.61
C PRO A 63 -24.62 29.11 18.08
N LEU A 64 -24.02 29.20 16.89
CA LEU A 64 -23.39 28.04 16.24
C LEU A 64 -22.00 27.72 16.79
N ASP A 65 -21.34 28.69 17.42
CA ASP A 65 -20.10 28.48 18.18
C ASP A 65 -20.28 27.47 19.33
N THR A 66 -21.46 27.46 19.95
CA THR A 66 -21.85 26.69 21.13
C THR A 66 -22.96 25.66 20.84
N ALA A 67 -23.24 25.41 19.56
CA ALA A 67 -24.19 24.39 19.12
C ALA A 67 -23.92 23.01 19.74
N ALA A 68 -24.98 22.24 19.99
CA ALA A 68 -24.88 20.88 20.50
C ALA A 68 -24.24 19.92 19.49
N ASN A 69 -23.51 18.92 20.01
CA ASN A 69 -22.94 17.86 19.17
C ASN A 69 -24.06 17.09 18.43
N GLY A 70 -23.78 16.70 17.19
CA GLY A 70 -24.74 16.05 16.28
C GLY A 70 -25.52 17.02 15.38
N MET A 71 -25.43 18.34 15.60
CA MET A 71 -26.08 19.32 14.74
C MET A 71 -25.51 19.29 13.32
N LEU A 72 -26.39 19.26 12.30
CA LEU A 72 -26.03 19.25 10.88
C LEU A 72 -26.36 20.59 10.21
N VAL A 73 -25.43 21.11 9.43
CA VAL A 73 -25.60 22.32 8.60
C VAL A 73 -24.86 22.15 7.28
N PHE A 74 -25.27 22.90 6.26
CA PHE A 74 -24.52 23.02 5.02
C PHE A 74 -23.71 24.32 5.03
N ASN A 75 -22.38 24.22 5.00
CA ASN A 75 -21.53 25.40 4.89
C ASN A 75 -21.47 25.88 3.44
N THR A 76 -21.89 27.13 3.19
CA THR A 76 -21.99 27.69 1.84
C THR A 76 -20.66 28.13 1.24
N ASP A 77 -19.67 28.46 2.07
CA ASP A 77 -18.37 28.95 1.59
C ASP A 77 -17.47 27.76 1.23
N LEU A 78 -17.54 26.69 2.03
CA LEU A 78 -16.81 25.44 1.79
C LEU A 78 -17.56 24.48 0.86
N ASN A 79 -18.86 24.72 0.65
CA ASN A 79 -19.77 23.87 -0.11
C ASN A 79 -19.84 22.42 0.44
N ARG A 80 -19.93 22.28 1.77
CA ARG A 80 -19.79 20.99 2.48
C ARG A 80 -20.85 20.79 3.56
N LEU A 81 -21.25 19.52 3.76
CA LEU A 81 -22.03 19.10 4.91
C LEU A 81 -21.15 19.08 6.17
N MET A 82 -21.60 19.77 7.22
CA MET A 82 -20.89 19.87 8.49
C MET A 82 -21.73 19.22 9.61
N ILE A 83 -21.06 18.54 10.54
CA ILE A 83 -21.59 18.06 11.81
C ILE A 83 -20.85 18.72 12.97
N LYS A 84 -21.57 19.14 14.00
CA LYS A 84 -20.97 19.60 15.25
C LYS A 84 -20.47 18.40 16.06
N ASN A 85 -19.18 18.38 16.39
CA ASN A 85 -18.55 17.42 17.29
C ASN A 85 -17.34 18.09 17.98
N SER A 86 -17.58 18.73 19.13
CA SER A 86 -16.61 19.57 19.85
C SER A 86 -15.99 20.70 19.00
N GLY A 87 -16.68 21.06 17.91
CA GLY A 87 -16.23 21.92 16.81
C GLY A 87 -16.94 21.52 15.53
N TRP A 88 -16.93 22.37 14.50
CA TRP A 88 -17.54 22.03 13.22
C TRP A 88 -16.62 21.11 12.43
N LYS A 89 -17.08 19.89 12.15
CA LYS A 89 -16.38 18.89 11.36
C LYS A 89 -17.15 18.62 10.09
N GLN A 90 -16.44 18.33 9.02
CA GLN A 90 -17.06 17.90 7.79
C GLN A 90 -17.53 16.46 7.92
N VAL A 91 -18.77 16.18 7.52
CA VAL A 91 -19.23 14.81 7.29
C VAL A 91 -18.67 14.42 5.93
N ALA A 92 -17.57 13.66 5.95
CA ALA A 92 -16.78 13.15 4.82
C ALA A 92 -17.20 13.63 3.41
N ASP A 93 -16.36 14.46 2.78
CA ASP A 93 -16.29 14.52 1.31
C ASP A 93 -15.23 13.49 0.92
N ALA A 94 -15.50 12.72 -0.14
CA ALA A 94 -14.54 11.77 -0.67
C ALA A 94 -13.21 12.44 -1.07
N SER A 95 -13.16 13.77 -1.22
CA SER A 95 -11.93 14.56 -1.38
C SER A 95 -11.04 14.66 -0.14
N ALA A 96 -11.52 14.34 1.07
CA ALA A 96 -10.66 14.21 2.26
C ALA A 96 -9.86 12.88 2.28
N ILE A 97 -10.03 12.04 1.26
CA ILE A 97 -9.36 10.74 1.05
C ILE A 97 -8.10 10.91 0.17
N GLU A 98 -7.73 12.13 -0.23
CA GLU A 98 -6.58 12.42 -1.12
C GLU A 98 -5.22 11.89 -0.60
N TYR A 99 -5.12 11.48 0.67
CA TYR A 99 -3.89 10.93 1.26
C TYR A 99 -4.00 9.46 1.69
N LEU A 100 -5.07 8.75 1.31
CA LEU A 100 -5.21 7.32 1.60
C LEU A 100 -4.71 6.48 0.42
N TRP A 101 -3.78 5.57 0.69
CA TRP A 101 -3.46 4.48 -0.24
C TRP A 101 -4.58 3.45 -0.19
N THR A 102 -5.20 3.17 -1.33
CA THR A 102 -6.26 2.16 -1.42
C THR A 102 -5.68 0.79 -1.79
N MET A 103 -6.45 -0.28 -1.53
CA MET A 103 -6.07 -1.65 -1.92
C MET A 103 -6.06 -1.88 -3.44
N ALA A 104 -6.73 -1.01 -4.21
CA ALA A 104 -6.71 -1.04 -5.67
C ALA A 104 -5.58 -0.17 -6.25
N GLY A 105 -4.78 0.48 -5.40
CA GLY A 105 -3.84 1.52 -5.81
C GLY A 105 -4.52 2.84 -6.12
N ASN A 106 -3.71 3.86 -6.41
CA ASN A 106 -4.16 5.23 -6.69
C ASN A 106 -3.75 5.59 -8.13
N THR A 107 -4.65 6.15 -8.94
CA THR A 107 -4.40 6.43 -10.37
C THR A 107 -3.83 7.82 -10.66
N ASN A 108 -3.97 8.78 -9.73
CA ASN A 108 -3.51 10.17 -9.87
C ASN A 108 -2.42 10.49 -8.83
N VAL A 109 -1.30 9.77 -8.88
CA VAL A 109 -0.19 9.94 -7.94
C VAL A 109 0.81 10.93 -8.52
N ASP A 110 1.12 12.00 -7.77
CA ASP A 110 2.28 12.87 -8.01
C ASP A 110 3.46 12.35 -7.16
N PRO A 111 4.53 11.79 -7.76
CA PRO A 111 5.67 11.25 -7.01
C PRO A 111 6.43 12.26 -6.15
N ALA A 112 6.27 13.57 -6.39
CA ALA A 112 6.91 14.60 -5.57
C ALA A 112 6.13 14.89 -4.26
N LEU A 113 4.83 14.58 -4.22
CA LEU A 113 3.95 14.93 -3.10
C LEU A 113 3.38 13.71 -2.38
N HIS A 114 3.11 12.63 -3.09
CA HIS A 114 2.41 11.45 -2.58
C HIS A 114 3.37 10.28 -2.41
N PHE A 115 3.33 9.64 -1.23
CA PHE A 115 4.13 8.45 -0.94
C PHE A 115 3.38 7.49 -0.03
N LEU A 116 3.73 6.20 -0.09
CA LEU A 116 3.36 5.20 0.91
C LEU A 116 4.52 5.11 1.90
N GLY A 117 4.34 5.67 3.10
CA GLY A 117 5.43 5.69 4.07
C GLY A 117 5.21 6.66 5.23
N THR A 118 6.32 7.09 5.83
CA THR A 118 6.36 7.96 7.00
C THR A 118 7.06 9.28 6.66
N ALA A 119 6.52 10.41 7.11
CA ALA A 119 7.17 11.72 6.98
C ALA A 119 8.20 12.00 8.09
N GLY A 120 8.11 11.27 9.21
CA GLY A 120 9.03 11.36 10.33
C GLY A 120 10.05 10.21 10.36
N PRO A 121 11.01 10.24 11.29
CA PRO A 121 12.07 9.24 11.44
C PRO A 121 11.52 7.97 12.12
N GLN A 122 10.49 7.38 11.52
CA GLN A 122 9.84 6.15 11.94
C GLN A 122 9.99 5.11 10.82
N PRO A 123 10.11 3.82 11.13
CA PRO A 123 10.15 2.80 10.11
C PRO A 123 8.78 2.61 9.45
N LEU A 124 8.78 2.35 8.14
CA LEU A 124 7.62 1.77 7.46
C LEU A 124 7.66 0.26 7.65
N VAL A 125 6.65 -0.31 8.30
CA VAL A 125 6.64 -1.71 8.73
C VAL A 125 5.54 -2.49 7.99
N PHE A 126 5.91 -3.62 7.38
CA PHE A 126 5.01 -4.58 6.75
C PHE A 126 4.87 -5.81 7.64
N LYS A 127 3.63 -6.16 7.97
CA LYS A 127 3.30 -7.25 8.90
C LYS A 127 2.36 -8.28 8.29
N THR A 128 2.54 -9.53 8.69
CA THR A 128 1.58 -10.62 8.48
C THR A 128 1.40 -11.34 9.82
N ASN A 129 0.18 -11.75 10.15
CA ASN A 129 -0.12 -12.39 11.45
C ASN A 129 0.40 -11.57 12.67
N LEU A 130 0.30 -10.23 12.61
CA LEU A 130 0.83 -9.29 13.61
C LEU A 130 2.36 -9.34 13.84
N ALA A 131 3.08 -10.18 13.10
CA ALA A 131 4.54 -10.27 13.09
C ALA A 131 5.11 -9.47 11.93
N GLU A 132 6.29 -8.90 12.13
CA GLU A 132 6.96 -8.14 11.10
C GLU A 132 7.69 -9.04 10.11
N ALA A 133 7.41 -8.84 8.83
CA ALA A 133 8.06 -9.55 7.73
C ALA A 133 9.14 -8.69 7.05
N MET A 134 8.88 -7.40 6.90
CA MET A 134 9.76 -6.45 6.21
C MET A 134 9.62 -5.05 6.83
N ARG A 135 10.71 -4.28 6.80
CA ARG A 135 10.69 -2.85 7.10
C ARG A 135 11.56 -2.04 6.15
N ILE A 136 11.28 -0.74 6.08
CA ILE A 136 12.25 0.28 5.71
C ILE A 136 12.52 1.09 6.98
N ASP A 137 13.76 1.10 7.47
CA ASP A 137 14.13 1.84 8.67
C ASP A 137 14.17 3.36 8.42
N ALA A 138 14.33 4.15 9.49
CA ALA A 138 14.39 5.62 9.39
C ALA A 138 15.59 6.14 8.58
N ASN A 139 16.61 5.30 8.32
CA ASN A 139 17.78 5.63 7.50
C ASN A 139 17.60 5.20 6.04
N GLY A 140 16.46 4.60 5.69
CA GLY A 140 16.17 4.10 4.34
C GLY A 140 16.82 2.74 4.03
N ASN A 141 17.19 1.95 5.04
CA ASN A 141 17.63 0.57 4.86
C ASN A 141 16.43 -0.38 4.89
N THR A 142 16.40 -1.32 3.97
CA THR A 142 15.36 -2.33 3.89
C THR A 142 15.79 -3.60 4.61
N GLY A 143 15.00 -4.04 5.58
CA GLY A 143 15.17 -5.31 6.29
C GLY A 143 14.10 -6.32 5.90
N ILE A 144 14.48 -7.56 5.63
CA ILE A 144 13.58 -8.72 5.48
C ILE A 144 13.95 -9.73 6.55
N GLY A 145 13.00 -10.07 7.44
CA GLY A 145 13.26 -10.96 8.58
C GLY A 145 14.18 -10.37 9.67
N THR A 146 14.45 -9.05 9.65
CA THR A 146 15.27 -8.35 10.64
C THR A 146 14.72 -6.96 10.95
N SER A 147 14.77 -6.58 12.22
CA SER A 147 14.35 -5.26 12.69
C SER A 147 15.48 -4.22 12.67
N ASN A 148 16.74 -4.64 12.55
CA ASN A 148 17.91 -3.77 12.57
C ASN A 148 18.75 -4.00 11.30
N PRO A 149 18.27 -3.57 10.12
CA PRO A 149 19.05 -3.68 8.90
C PRO A 149 20.34 -2.86 9.01
N SER A 150 21.47 -3.46 8.63
CA SER A 150 22.81 -2.86 8.70
C SER A 150 23.38 -2.52 7.31
N SER A 151 22.57 -2.70 6.28
CA SER A 151 22.88 -2.46 4.86
C SER A 151 21.61 -2.00 4.15
N ARG A 152 21.75 -1.37 2.97
CA ARG A 152 20.62 -0.90 2.15
C ARG A 152 19.54 -1.97 1.93
N LEU A 153 19.98 -3.22 1.77
CA LEU A 153 19.14 -4.41 1.83
C LEU A 153 19.80 -5.41 2.77
N HIS A 154 19.10 -5.82 3.83
CA HIS A 154 19.51 -6.87 4.76
C HIS A 154 18.42 -7.95 4.81
N VAL A 155 18.73 -9.14 4.29
CA VAL A 155 17.88 -10.32 4.40
C VAL A 155 18.44 -11.23 5.49
N ASN A 156 17.70 -11.44 6.57
CA ASN A 156 18.04 -12.39 7.62
C ASN A 156 17.37 -13.74 7.32
N GLY A 157 17.95 -14.48 6.37
CA GLY A 157 17.41 -15.75 5.88
C GLY A 157 18.06 -16.16 4.55
N SER A 158 17.60 -17.26 3.96
CA SER A 158 18.05 -17.71 2.65
C SER A 158 17.51 -16.84 1.52
N LEU A 159 18.30 -16.64 0.46
CA LEU A 159 17.87 -16.01 -0.78
C LEU A 159 17.65 -17.07 -1.85
N ALA A 160 16.47 -17.09 -2.46
CA ALA A 160 16.22 -17.83 -3.70
C ALA A 160 16.44 -16.87 -4.88
N THR A 161 17.46 -17.15 -5.69
CA THR A 161 17.76 -16.41 -6.92
C THR A 161 17.41 -17.28 -8.12
N ASN A 162 17.23 -16.65 -9.28
CA ASN A 162 16.93 -17.39 -10.51
C ASN A 162 18.10 -18.32 -10.87
N LEU A 163 17.76 -19.56 -11.22
CA LEU A 163 18.72 -20.57 -11.69
C LEU A 163 18.23 -21.11 -13.02
N VAL A 164 19.09 -21.04 -14.03
CA VAL A 164 18.85 -21.62 -15.35
C VAL A 164 19.87 -22.71 -15.63
N VAL A 165 19.41 -23.80 -16.28
CA VAL A 165 20.26 -24.85 -16.82
C VAL A 165 20.36 -24.64 -18.33
N ALA A 166 21.53 -24.19 -18.79
CA ALA A 166 21.83 -23.96 -20.19
C ALA A 166 22.32 -25.26 -20.84
N THR A 167 21.52 -25.83 -21.73
CA THR A 167 21.81 -27.06 -22.49
C THR A 167 22.23 -26.79 -23.94
N ASN A 168 21.85 -25.62 -24.48
CA ASN A 168 22.13 -25.23 -25.86
C ASN A 168 23.18 -24.11 -25.92
N SER A 169 24.11 -24.21 -26.86
CA SER A 169 25.15 -23.20 -27.12
C SER A 169 24.92 -22.52 -28.47
N PRO A 170 25.06 -21.19 -28.59
CA PRO A 170 25.33 -20.25 -27.48
C PRO A 170 24.09 -20.04 -26.59
N TYR A 171 24.33 -19.80 -25.29
CA TYR A 171 23.31 -19.34 -24.35
C TYR A 171 23.48 -17.84 -24.10
N ALA A 172 22.46 -17.03 -24.36
CA ALA A 172 22.48 -15.59 -24.09
C ALA A 172 21.88 -15.29 -22.71
N ALA A 173 22.69 -14.77 -21.78
CA ALA A 173 22.24 -14.41 -20.45
C ALA A 173 21.27 -13.22 -20.48
N THR A 174 20.20 -13.30 -19.70
CA THR A 174 19.15 -12.28 -19.61
C THR A 174 19.20 -11.51 -18.29
N ALA A 175 18.45 -10.41 -18.19
CA ALA A 175 18.38 -9.61 -16.97
C ALA A 175 17.81 -10.37 -15.76
N ASP A 176 17.09 -11.47 -15.99
CA ASP A 176 16.50 -12.31 -14.94
C ASP A 176 17.45 -13.41 -14.47
N ASP A 177 18.52 -13.72 -15.21
CA ASP A 177 19.49 -14.75 -14.83
C ASP A 177 20.32 -14.31 -13.62
N TYR A 178 20.62 -15.26 -12.73
CA TYR A 178 21.60 -15.06 -11.66
C TYR A 178 22.62 -16.20 -11.65
N THR A 179 22.15 -17.44 -11.54
CA THR A 179 23.00 -18.64 -11.68
C THR A 179 22.72 -19.34 -13.00
N ILE A 180 23.75 -19.55 -13.80
CA ILE A 180 23.70 -20.28 -15.07
C ILE A 180 24.51 -21.56 -14.89
N ILE A 181 23.81 -22.69 -14.85
CA ILE A 181 24.41 -24.02 -14.88
C ILE A 181 24.61 -24.41 -16.34
N VAL A 182 25.85 -24.47 -16.79
CA VAL A 182 26.20 -24.86 -18.16
C VAL A 182 26.35 -26.38 -18.22
N THR A 183 25.56 -27.02 -19.08
CA THR A 183 25.58 -28.47 -19.35
C THR A 183 25.96 -28.70 -20.81
N PRO A 184 27.25 -28.74 -21.15
CA PRO A 184 27.68 -28.92 -22.53
C PRO A 184 27.48 -30.37 -22.95
N ALA A 185 26.33 -30.65 -23.55
CA ALA A 185 26.01 -31.93 -24.16
C ALA A 185 26.10 -31.81 -25.70
N GLY A 186 26.91 -32.66 -26.34
CA GLY A 186 27.09 -32.64 -27.79
C GLY A 186 27.72 -31.36 -28.34
N GLY A 187 27.90 -31.30 -29.67
CA GLY A 187 28.43 -30.12 -30.38
C GLY A 187 29.96 -30.04 -30.48
N ALA A 188 30.43 -29.08 -31.30
CA ALA A 188 31.85 -28.79 -31.52
C ALA A 188 32.24 -27.43 -30.91
N GLY A 189 33.51 -27.24 -30.58
CA GLY A 189 34.03 -25.99 -29.98
C GLY A 189 33.64 -25.78 -28.52
N ASN A 190 33.89 -24.58 -27.98
CA ASN A 190 33.52 -24.22 -26.61
C ASN A 190 32.01 -24.02 -26.47
N PHE A 191 31.44 -24.28 -25.30
CA PHE A 191 30.07 -23.87 -24.98
C PHE A 191 30.09 -22.38 -24.66
N GLN A 192 29.39 -21.59 -25.47
CA GLN A 192 29.40 -20.14 -25.31
C GLN A 192 28.26 -19.65 -24.42
N VAL A 193 28.59 -18.83 -23.43
CA VAL A 193 27.65 -18.01 -22.68
C VAL A 193 27.88 -16.55 -23.03
N THR A 194 26.88 -15.90 -23.61
CA THR A 194 26.95 -14.49 -23.97
C THR A 194 26.42 -13.62 -22.83
N LEU A 195 27.24 -12.75 -22.25
CA LEU A 195 26.80 -11.74 -21.28
C LEU A 195 26.16 -10.55 -22.01
N PRO A 196 25.10 -9.92 -21.48
CA PRO A 196 24.55 -8.69 -22.06
C PRO A 196 25.57 -7.54 -21.95
N PRO A 197 25.32 -6.40 -22.64
CA PRO A 197 26.17 -5.22 -22.50
C PRO A 197 26.34 -4.84 -21.03
N ALA A 198 27.58 -4.58 -20.59
CA ALA A 198 27.91 -4.19 -19.22
C ALA A 198 27.11 -2.95 -18.80
N ALA A 199 26.94 -1.99 -19.72
CA ALA A 199 26.12 -0.79 -19.55
C ALA A 199 24.65 -1.06 -19.17
N SER A 200 24.11 -2.25 -19.46
CA SER A 200 22.71 -2.60 -19.15
C SER A 200 22.43 -2.82 -17.66
N GLY A 201 23.46 -2.86 -16.81
CA GLY A 201 23.28 -3.03 -15.36
C GLY A 201 24.57 -2.93 -14.58
N LYS A 202 24.89 -1.74 -14.06
CA LYS A 202 25.99 -1.55 -13.12
C LYS A 202 25.86 -2.47 -11.91
N GLY A 203 26.90 -3.23 -11.60
CA GLY A 203 26.95 -4.16 -10.49
C GLY A 203 26.15 -5.45 -10.70
N ARG A 204 25.58 -5.69 -11.89
CA ARG A 204 24.90 -6.96 -12.21
C ARG A 204 25.86 -8.12 -12.04
N ILE A 205 25.40 -9.18 -11.39
CA ILE A 205 26.18 -10.39 -11.10
C ILE A 205 25.60 -11.56 -11.86
N TYR A 206 26.48 -12.34 -12.49
CA TYR A 206 26.17 -13.69 -12.96
C TYR A 206 27.14 -14.69 -12.33
N VAL A 207 26.60 -15.80 -11.85
CA VAL A 207 27.34 -16.98 -11.41
C VAL A 207 27.23 -18.01 -12.52
N ILE A 208 28.34 -18.33 -13.18
CA ILE A 208 28.37 -19.31 -14.25
C ILE A 208 29.12 -20.54 -13.74
N LYS A 209 28.39 -21.64 -13.59
CA LYS A 209 28.92 -22.91 -13.11
C LYS A 209 28.84 -23.95 -14.20
N ARG A 210 29.95 -24.64 -14.41
CA ARG A 210 29.97 -25.83 -15.24
C ARG A 210 29.36 -27.03 -14.50
N PHE A 211 28.52 -27.78 -15.19
CA PHE A 211 28.05 -29.11 -14.81
C PHE A 211 28.29 -30.08 -15.98
N ASP A 212 28.66 -31.31 -15.70
CA ASP A 212 29.09 -32.27 -16.70
C ASP A 212 27.92 -32.87 -17.50
N GLY A 213 28.05 -32.80 -18.82
CA GLY A 213 27.37 -33.68 -19.78
C GLY A 213 28.37 -34.72 -20.31
N SER A 214 27.87 -35.72 -21.05
CA SER A 214 28.66 -36.88 -21.53
C SER A 214 29.84 -36.57 -22.48
N THR A 215 30.02 -35.32 -22.91
CA THR A 215 31.12 -34.86 -23.79
C THR A 215 31.73 -33.56 -23.24
N PRO A 216 32.89 -33.59 -22.58
CA PRO A 216 33.45 -32.41 -21.93
C PRO A 216 33.94 -31.36 -22.95
N ARG A 217 33.37 -30.16 -22.93
CA ARG A 217 33.76 -28.99 -23.75
C ARG A 217 34.02 -27.79 -22.83
N PRO A 218 35.08 -26.97 -23.00
CA PRO A 218 35.27 -25.76 -22.19
C PRO A 218 34.07 -24.83 -22.25
N VAL A 219 33.85 -24.04 -21.20
CA VAL A 219 32.89 -22.93 -21.22
C VAL A 219 33.62 -21.66 -21.61
N GLU A 220 33.13 -20.96 -22.62
CA GLU A 220 33.61 -19.65 -23.03
C GLU A 220 32.54 -18.60 -22.73
N VAL A 221 32.88 -17.63 -21.90
CA VAL A 221 32.03 -16.49 -21.59
C VAL A 221 32.45 -15.33 -22.47
N VAL A 222 31.50 -14.74 -23.22
CA VAL A 222 31.75 -13.66 -24.17
C VAL A 222 30.79 -12.51 -23.86
N PRO A 223 31.25 -11.28 -23.63
CA PRO A 223 30.34 -10.15 -23.49
C PRO A 223 29.79 -9.72 -24.85
N THR A 224 28.62 -9.09 -24.86
CA THR A 224 28.01 -8.58 -26.10
C THR A 224 28.75 -7.33 -26.58
N GLY A 225 29.03 -7.25 -27.88
CA GLY A 225 29.60 -6.05 -28.50
C GLY A 225 31.10 -5.92 -28.28
N ALA A 226 31.56 -4.70 -27.98
CA ALA A 226 32.97 -4.37 -27.79
C ALA A 226 33.41 -4.36 -26.32
N ASP A 227 32.54 -4.83 -25.43
CA ASP A 227 32.85 -4.97 -24.01
C ASP A 227 33.94 -6.04 -23.79
N ASP A 228 34.61 -5.98 -22.65
CA ASP A 228 35.65 -6.93 -22.29
C ASP A 228 35.39 -7.60 -20.91
N ILE A 229 36.06 -8.73 -20.67
CA ILE A 229 36.13 -9.42 -19.39
C ILE A 229 37.59 -9.33 -18.90
N ASP A 230 37.85 -8.56 -17.84
CA ASP A 230 39.20 -8.29 -17.31
C ASP A 230 40.23 -7.90 -18.40
N GLY A 231 39.81 -7.10 -19.39
CA GLY A 231 40.65 -6.64 -20.50
C GLY A 231 40.73 -7.60 -21.69
N SER A 232 40.03 -8.74 -21.65
CA SER A 232 40.01 -9.75 -22.71
C SER A 232 38.64 -9.83 -23.40
N ALA A 233 38.61 -10.12 -24.70
CA ALA A 233 37.34 -10.23 -25.45
C ALA A 233 36.49 -11.44 -25.04
N SER A 234 37.07 -12.44 -24.39
CA SER A 234 36.35 -13.56 -23.79
C SER A 234 37.09 -14.12 -22.59
N PHE A 235 36.39 -14.90 -21.77
CA PHE A 235 36.93 -15.64 -20.64
C PHE A 235 36.56 -17.11 -20.78
N SER A 236 37.56 -17.98 -20.94
CA SER A 236 37.35 -19.43 -21.06
C SER A 236 37.80 -20.16 -19.80
N PHE A 237 37.00 -21.12 -19.34
CA PHE A 237 37.36 -22.00 -18.24
C PHE A 237 37.07 -23.48 -18.54
N ASP A 238 37.76 -24.33 -17.78
CA ASP A 238 38.18 -25.68 -18.20
C ASP A 238 37.05 -26.64 -18.63
N ALA A 239 37.46 -27.68 -19.37
CA ALA A 239 36.57 -28.68 -19.94
C ALA A 239 36.16 -29.78 -18.95
N VAL A 240 36.78 -29.91 -17.79
CA VAL A 240 36.70 -31.16 -17.00
C VAL A 240 36.45 -30.95 -15.52
N ASN A 241 36.73 -29.77 -14.95
CA ASN A 241 36.40 -29.48 -13.57
C ASN A 241 35.02 -28.82 -13.49
N LEU A 242 34.30 -29.02 -12.39
CA LEU A 242 33.01 -28.37 -12.14
C LEU A 242 33.18 -26.91 -11.67
N SER A 243 34.07 -26.18 -12.35
CA SER A 243 34.47 -24.82 -12.00
C SER A 243 33.29 -23.85 -12.02
N CYS A 244 33.29 -22.92 -11.07
CA CYS A 244 32.28 -21.88 -10.94
C CYS A 244 32.94 -20.50 -10.87
N TYR A 245 32.46 -19.56 -11.65
CA TYR A 245 32.97 -18.19 -11.72
C TYR A 245 31.87 -17.18 -11.53
N THR A 246 32.19 -16.09 -10.84
CA THR A 246 31.29 -14.95 -10.65
C THR A 246 31.78 -13.77 -11.47
N PHE A 247 30.90 -13.23 -12.29
CA PHE A 247 31.14 -12.08 -13.15
C PHE A 247 30.34 -10.89 -12.63
N GLN A 248 30.94 -9.70 -12.59
CA GLN A 248 30.24 -8.48 -12.21
C GLN A 248 30.49 -7.33 -13.17
N SER A 249 29.42 -6.67 -13.61
CA SER A 249 29.49 -5.53 -14.54
C SER A 249 29.88 -4.23 -13.85
N ASP A 250 30.69 -3.41 -14.52
CA ASP A 250 31.02 -2.04 -14.10
C ASP A 250 29.94 -1.01 -14.44
N GLY A 251 28.97 -1.39 -15.29
CA GLY A 251 27.91 -0.52 -15.79
C GLY A 251 28.32 0.39 -16.94
N VAL A 252 29.44 0.14 -17.59
CA VAL A 252 29.98 0.97 -18.68
C VAL A 252 30.38 0.09 -19.86
N SER A 253 31.46 -0.70 -19.75
CA SER A 253 31.98 -1.49 -20.87
C SER A 253 32.78 -2.73 -20.45
N ARG A 254 32.76 -3.09 -19.16
CA ARG A 254 33.59 -4.19 -18.66
C ARG A 254 32.84 -5.08 -17.67
N TRP A 255 33.12 -6.37 -17.80
CA TRP A 255 32.83 -7.37 -16.79
C TRP A 255 34.12 -7.77 -16.06
N TYR A 256 34.02 -7.95 -14.75
CA TYR A 256 35.13 -8.40 -13.91
C TYR A 256 34.88 -9.83 -13.45
N VAL A 257 35.90 -10.69 -13.47
CA VAL A 257 35.86 -11.98 -12.77
C VAL A 257 36.23 -11.73 -11.31
N ILE A 258 35.22 -11.76 -10.42
CA ILE A 258 35.41 -11.37 -9.02
C ILE A 258 35.60 -12.56 -8.08
N SER A 259 35.31 -13.78 -8.53
CA SER A 259 35.60 -14.98 -7.76
C SER A 259 35.71 -16.22 -8.64
N LYS A 260 36.47 -17.20 -8.14
CA LYS A 260 36.48 -18.59 -8.56
C LYS A 260 36.09 -19.44 -7.35
N GLN A 261 35.18 -20.39 -7.53
CA GLN A 261 34.74 -21.36 -6.54
C GLN A 261 35.00 -22.79 -7.00
#